data_AF-A0A1F9M3N0-F1
#
_entry.id   AF-A0A1F9M3N0-F1
#
_cell.length_a   1.000
_cell.length_b   1.000
_cell.length_c   1.000
_cell.angle_alpha   90.00
_cell.angle_beta   90.00
_cell.angle_gamma   90.00
#
_symmetry.space_group_name_H-M   'P 1'
#
loop_
_entity.id
_entity.type
_entity.pdbx_description
1 polymer ?
#
loop_
_entity_poly.entity_id
_entity_poly.type
_entity_poly.pdbx_seq_one_letter_code
_entity_poly.pdbx_strand_id
1 'polypeptide(L)'
;MKTTPRLSLIIRVAVLILWAGLFGLLLKRDYFVRALDLRESQVIKRSREESFAGVYFKDQRIGFVKNRLTPTSDNTYELFQEAYLRLNILKQSHPVRLRIKAEMANDRLRDFTFSLSSPFYTMEAHGVVEQNTIKLSLFTGKERIEEVIRLKEAPFLATNQRAYLLKSGLAIGDKIKVPYFDPISLSAKDTIMEYRGLEKILLQSRIYNLHHSIETFSGIRINSWLNG
;
A
#
# COMPACT_ATOMS: atom_id res chain seq x y z
N MET A 1 20.82 48.23 -29.98
CA MET A 1 21.88 47.56 -29.20
C MET A 1 22.06 46.15 -29.76
N LYS A 2 23.05 45.91 -30.63
CA LYS A 2 23.25 44.62 -31.30
C LYS A 2 23.86 43.63 -30.30
N THR A 3 23.09 42.65 -29.86
CA THR A 3 23.60 41.56 -29.03
C THR A 3 24.59 40.74 -29.85
N THR A 4 25.79 40.55 -29.32
CA THR A 4 26.85 39.78 -29.97
C THR A 4 26.42 38.31 -30.08
N PRO A 5 26.51 37.67 -31.26
CA PRO A 5 25.92 36.36 -31.53
C PRO A 5 26.48 35.23 -30.66
N ARG A 6 27.71 35.41 -30.14
CA ARG A 6 28.35 34.48 -29.19
C ARG A 6 27.69 34.50 -27.80
N LEU A 7 27.24 35.65 -27.32
CA LEU A 7 26.63 35.78 -26.00
C LEU A 7 25.25 35.09 -25.95
N SER A 8 24.45 35.21 -27.01
CA SER A 8 23.17 34.51 -27.11
C SER A 8 23.33 32.99 -27.20
N LEU A 9 24.42 32.49 -27.78
CA LEU A 9 24.72 31.06 -27.84
C LEU A 9 25.06 30.52 -26.45
N ILE A 10 25.92 31.22 -25.71
CA ILE A 10 26.33 30.83 -24.35
C ILE A 10 25.12 30.77 -23.41
N ILE A 11 24.24 31.76 -23.46
CA ILE A 11 23.03 31.79 -22.63
C ILE A 11 22.10 30.62 -22.98
N ARG A 12 21.90 30.31 -24.27
CA ARG A 12 21.07 29.17 -24.70
C ARG A 12 21.63 27.83 -24.22
N VAL A 13 22.95 27.64 -24.31
CA VAL A 13 23.62 26.42 -23.82
C VAL A 13 23.49 26.31 -22.30
N ALA A 14 23.68 27.40 -21.56
CA ALA A 14 23.52 27.42 -20.11
C ALA A 14 22.08 27.07 -19.68
N VAL A 15 21.07 27.60 -20.37
CA VAL A 15 19.67 27.27 -20.13
C VAL A 15 19.38 25.80 -20.42
N LEU A 16 19.92 25.24 -21.50
CA LEU A 16 19.74 23.81 -21.83
C LEU A 16 20.41 22.88 -20.81
N ILE A 17 21.61 23.22 -20.33
CA ILE A 17 22.29 22.46 -19.28
C ILE A 17 21.52 22.54 -17.96
N LEU A 18 21.04 23.72 -17.59
CA LEU A 18 20.22 23.91 -16.40
C LEU A 18 18.91 23.12 -16.51
N TRP A 19 18.25 23.17 -17.66
CA TRP A 19 17.04 22.41 -17.93
C TRP A 19 17.30 20.90 -17.86
N ALA A 20 18.35 20.40 -18.49
CA ALA A 20 18.71 18.98 -18.44
C ALA A 20 19.07 18.53 -17.02
N GLY A 21 19.74 19.38 -16.24
CA GLY A 21 20.02 19.14 -14.82
C GLY A 21 18.75 19.07 -13.98
N LEU A 22 17.84 20.03 -14.15
CA LEU A 22 16.54 20.04 -13.47
C LEU A 22 15.66 18.86 -13.89
N PHE A 23 15.66 18.51 -15.18
CA PHE A 23 14.94 17.36 -15.73
C PHE A 23 15.50 16.04 -15.18
N GLY A 24 16.84 15.89 -15.11
CA GLY A 24 17.49 14.75 -14.48
C GLY A 24 17.18 14.63 -12.98
N LEU A 25 17.14 15.75 -12.27
CA LEU A 25 16.71 15.81 -10.86
C LEU A 25 15.24 15.39 -10.69
N LEU A 26 14.37 15.85 -11.59
CA LEU A 26 12.95 15.46 -11.64
C LEU A 26 12.79 13.96 -11.91
N LEU A 27 13.53 13.42 -12.88
CA LEU A 27 13.54 12.00 -13.21
C LEU A 27 14.02 11.16 -12.03
N LYS A 28 15.07 11.58 -11.33
CA LYS A 28 15.54 10.91 -10.11
C LYS A 28 14.50 10.90 -9.00
N ARG A 29 13.72 11.98 -8.83
CA ARG A 29 12.68 12.09 -7.79
C ARG A 29 11.45 11.23 -8.10
N ASP A 30 11.07 11.15 -9.38
CA ASP A 30 9.78 10.60 -9.78
C ASP A 30 9.87 9.19 -10.40
N TYR A 31 11.02 8.80 -10.96
CA TYR A 31 11.19 7.50 -11.64
C TYR A 31 12.16 6.53 -10.95
N PHE A 32 13.05 6.98 -10.06
CA PHE A 32 13.89 6.09 -9.25
C PHE A 32 13.09 5.50 -8.07
N VAL A 33 12.02 4.77 -8.40
CA VAL A 33 11.32 3.95 -7.43
C VAL A 33 12.05 2.61 -7.37
N ARG A 34 12.62 2.27 -6.22
CA ARG A 34 13.18 0.91 -6.05
C ARG A 34 12.02 -0.07 -6.15
N ALA A 35 11.97 -0.85 -7.23
CA ALA A 35 11.18 -2.06 -7.24
C ALA A 35 11.91 -3.04 -6.33
N LEU A 36 11.32 -3.36 -5.18
CA LEU A 36 11.86 -4.44 -4.36
C LEU A 36 11.68 -5.73 -5.13
N ASP A 37 12.79 -6.38 -5.43
CA ASP A 37 12.77 -7.76 -5.89
C ASP A 37 12.36 -8.61 -4.68
N LEU A 38 11.06 -8.92 -4.58
CA LEU A 38 10.48 -9.73 -3.50
C LEU A 38 11.03 -11.17 -3.47
N ARG A 39 11.86 -11.55 -4.45
CA ARG A 39 12.49 -12.87 -4.52
C ARG A 39 13.55 -13.12 -3.44
N GLU A 40 13.99 -12.10 -2.71
CA GLU A 40 15.11 -12.23 -1.77
C GLU A 40 14.81 -11.92 -0.28
N SER A 41 13.55 -11.71 0.12
CA SER A 41 13.24 -11.48 1.54
C SER A 41 12.58 -12.71 2.20
N GLN A 42 13.40 -13.74 2.43
CA GLN A 42 13.17 -14.80 3.42
C GLN A 42 13.18 -14.22 4.85
N VAL A 43 12.28 -13.29 5.20
CA VAL A 43 12.23 -12.75 6.57
C VAL A 43 10.83 -12.27 6.97
N ILE A 44 9.79 -13.10 6.86
CA ILE A 44 8.69 -13.04 7.85
C ILE A 44 9.16 -13.77 9.13
N LYS A 45 10.30 -13.33 9.68
CA LYS A 45 10.67 -13.62 11.06
C LYS A 45 10.41 -12.37 11.88
N ARG A 46 9.45 -12.54 12.78
CA ARG A 46 9.07 -11.67 13.90
C ARG A 46 8.32 -10.41 13.48
N SER A 47 7.00 -10.50 13.53
CA SER A 47 6.32 -9.69 14.54
C SER A 47 4.95 -10.28 14.92
N ARG A 48 4.75 -10.62 16.20
CA ARG A 48 3.41 -10.87 16.77
C ARG A 48 2.67 -9.54 16.97
N GLU A 49 2.80 -8.61 16.04
CA GLU A 49 2.36 -7.24 16.23
C GLU A 49 1.03 -7.01 15.53
N GLU A 50 0.05 -6.66 16.35
CA GLU A 50 -1.07 -5.87 15.86
C GLU A 50 -0.52 -4.53 15.38
N SER A 51 -0.80 -4.18 14.13
CA SER A 51 -0.46 -2.87 13.58
C SER A 51 -1.72 -2.09 13.31
N PHE A 52 -1.63 -0.78 13.49
CA PHE A 52 -2.72 0.15 13.26
C PHE A 52 -2.24 1.24 12.30
N ALA A 53 -3.07 1.58 11.32
CA ALA A 53 -2.80 2.69 10.42
C ALA A 53 -4.02 3.61 10.32
N GLY A 54 -3.76 4.91 10.20
CA GLY A 54 -4.80 5.91 9.99
C GLY A 54 -5.15 6.00 8.51
N VAL A 55 -6.45 6.06 8.19
CA VAL A 55 -6.93 6.21 6.82
C VAL A 55 -7.44 7.63 6.61
N TYR A 56 -6.93 8.29 5.56
CA TYR A 56 -7.20 9.69 5.26
C TYR A 56 -7.74 9.84 3.83
N PHE A 57 -8.70 10.74 3.66
CA PHE A 57 -9.24 11.15 2.37
C PHE A 57 -9.32 12.67 2.32
N LYS A 58 -8.72 13.29 1.29
CA LYS A 58 -8.56 14.76 1.19
C LYS A 58 -8.00 15.39 2.47
N ASP A 59 -6.92 14.81 2.99
CA ASP A 59 -6.23 15.19 4.23
C ASP A 59 -7.06 15.12 5.52
N GLN A 60 -8.32 14.68 5.45
CA GLN A 60 -9.16 14.43 6.61
C GLN A 60 -9.06 12.96 7.03
N ARG A 61 -8.85 12.69 8.32
CA ARG A 61 -8.91 11.33 8.85
C ARG A 61 -10.34 10.82 8.74
N ILE A 62 -10.52 9.75 7.97
CA ILE A 62 -11.82 9.09 7.77
C ILE A 62 -11.93 7.77 8.52
N GLY A 63 -10.84 7.24 9.07
CA GLY A 63 -10.89 5.97 9.75
C GLY A 63 -9.56 5.42 10.22
N PHE A 64 -9.56 4.10 10.45
CA PHE A 64 -8.38 3.33 10.77
C PHE A 64 -8.50 1.91 10.21
N VAL A 65 -7.35 1.27 10.07
CA VAL A 65 -7.22 -0.15 9.75
C VAL A 65 -6.35 -0.81 10.82
N LYS A 66 -6.74 -2.01 11.23
CA LYS A 66 -6.03 -2.89 12.15
C LYS A 66 -5.63 -4.15 11.40
N ASN A 67 -4.37 -4.55 11.52
CA ASN A 67 -3.85 -5.79 10.94
C ASN A 67 -3.22 -6.64 12.03
N ARG A 68 -3.41 -7.96 11.93
CA ARG A 68 -2.77 -8.96 12.77
C ARG A 68 -2.29 -10.10 11.88
N LEU A 69 -1.03 -10.51 12.06
CA LEU A 69 -0.45 -11.66 11.38
C LEU A 69 -0.09 -12.71 12.43
N THR A 70 -0.63 -13.91 12.29
CA THR A 70 -0.44 -15.01 13.25
C THR A 70 0.20 -16.19 12.54
N PRO A 71 1.39 -16.66 12.96
CA PRO A 71 1.94 -17.91 12.43
C PRO A 71 1.08 -19.09 12.89
N THR A 72 0.71 -19.97 11.97
CA THR A 72 -0.16 -21.14 12.25
C THR A 72 0.62 -22.46 12.28
N SER A 73 1.62 -22.61 11.42
CA SER A 73 2.55 -23.75 11.39
C SER A 73 3.85 -23.35 10.65
N ASP A 74 4.74 -24.31 10.37
CA ASP A 74 5.97 -24.05 9.64
C ASP A 74 5.67 -23.38 8.29
N ASN A 75 6.11 -22.14 8.16
CA ASN A 75 5.95 -21.29 6.98
C ASN A 75 4.49 -21.02 6.54
N THR A 76 3.52 -21.17 7.45
CA THR A 76 2.12 -20.75 7.21
C THR A 76 1.68 -19.66 8.17
N TYR A 77 0.85 -18.75 7.66
CA TYR A 77 0.42 -17.56 8.39
C TYR A 77 -1.04 -17.25 8.10
N GLU A 78 -1.76 -16.83 9.14
CA GLU A 78 -3.10 -16.26 9.04
C GLU A 78 -2.99 -14.73 9.16
N LEU A 79 -3.48 -14.03 8.13
CA LEU A 79 -3.67 -12.60 8.13
C LEU A 79 -5.11 -12.27 8.50
N PHE A 80 -5.28 -11.41 9.49
CA PHE A 80 -6.56 -10.77 9.79
C PHE A 80 -6.42 -9.25 9.64
N GLN A 81 -7.31 -8.64 8.88
CA GLN A 81 -7.35 -7.19 8.68
C GLN A 81 -8.78 -6.68 8.83
N GLU A 82 -8.96 -5.61 9.59
CA GLU A 82 -10.24 -4.95 9.79
C GLU A 82 -10.09 -3.44 9.64
N ALA A 83 -10.95 -2.82 8.84
CA ALA A 83 -10.97 -1.38 8.64
C ALA A 83 -12.34 -0.79 8.96
N TYR A 84 -12.31 0.36 9.63
CA TYR A 84 -13.48 1.16 9.98
C TYR A 84 -13.32 2.54 9.39
N LEU A 85 -14.21 2.90 8.47
CA LEU A 85 -14.18 4.16 7.74
C LEU A 85 -15.51 4.92 7.91
N ARG A 86 -15.47 6.24 7.78
CA ARG A 86 -16.63 7.11 7.61
C ARG A 86 -16.51 7.83 6.27
N LEU A 87 -17.35 7.47 5.32
CA LEU A 87 -17.36 8.06 3.99
C LEU A 87 -18.46 9.10 3.89
N ASN A 88 -18.11 10.26 3.33
CA ASN A 88 -19.07 11.33 3.05
C ASN A 88 -19.70 11.09 1.67
N ILE A 89 -20.97 10.70 1.64
CA ILE A 89 -21.76 10.47 0.43
C ILE A 89 -22.95 11.42 0.50
N LEU A 90 -23.18 12.24 -0.54
CA LEU A 90 -24.29 13.21 -0.59
C LEU A 90 -24.39 14.10 0.68
N LYS A 91 -23.22 14.56 1.18
CA LYS A 91 -23.07 15.37 2.41
C LYS A 91 -23.47 14.65 3.72
N GLN A 92 -23.67 13.34 3.70
CA GLN A 92 -23.92 12.53 4.89
C GLN A 92 -22.75 11.56 5.13
N SER A 93 -22.37 11.39 6.40
CA SER A 93 -21.28 10.50 6.81
C SER A 93 -21.83 9.11 7.11
N HIS A 94 -21.41 8.10 6.35
CA HIS A 94 -21.83 6.72 6.54
C HIS A 94 -20.67 5.81 6.96
N PRO A 95 -20.90 4.92 7.95
CA PRO A 95 -19.89 3.96 8.34
C PRO A 95 -19.71 2.88 7.27
N VAL A 96 -18.45 2.52 7.00
CA VAL A 96 -18.07 1.37 6.18
C VAL A 96 -17.15 0.50 7.00
N ARG A 97 -17.46 -0.79 7.10
CA ARG A 97 -16.62 -1.80 7.73
C ARG A 97 -16.10 -2.74 6.66
N LEU A 98 -14.81 -3.00 6.68
CA LEU A 98 -14.15 -3.97 5.80
C LEU A 98 -13.44 -5.00 6.67
N ARG A 99 -13.51 -6.28 6.30
CA ARG A 99 -12.76 -7.36 6.93
C ARG A 99 -12.13 -8.24 5.87
N ILE A 100 -10.89 -8.63 6.12
CA ILE A 100 -10.15 -9.61 5.33
C ILE A 100 -9.63 -10.66 6.29
N LYS A 101 -9.81 -11.93 5.94
CA LYS A 101 -9.08 -13.05 6.53
C LYS A 101 -8.41 -13.80 5.41
N ALA A 102 -7.13 -14.14 5.55
CA ALA A 102 -6.40 -14.85 4.52
C ALA A 102 -5.40 -15.84 5.09
N GLU A 103 -5.22 -16.97 4.42
CA GLU A 103 -4.15 -17.92 4.69
C GLU A 103 -3.01 -17.73 3.68
N MET A 104 -1.79 -17.75 4.19
CA MET A 104 -0.57 -17.68 3.40
C MET A 104 0.33 -18.86 3.72
N ALA A 105 1.05 -19.37 2.71
CA ALA A 105 2.10 -20.36 2.89
C ALA A 105 3.30 -20.02 2.01
N ASN A 106 4.50 -20.09 2.58
CA ASN A 106 5.74 -19.68 1.92
C ASN A 106 5.61 -18.27 1.30
N ASP A 107 5.01 -17.33 2.05
CA ASP A 107 4.73 -15.95 1.65
C ASP A 107 3.76 -15.80 0.46
N ARG A 108 3.08 -16.87 0.03
CA ARG A 108 2.08 -16.85 -1.04
C ARG A 108 0.67 -17.00 -0.49
N LEU A 109 -0.27 -16.27 -1.07
CA LEU A 109 -1.69 -16.38 -0.74
C LEU A 109 -2.24 -17.74 -1.17
N ARG A 110 -2.99 -18.40 -0.27
CA ARG A 110 -3.73 -19.65 -0.54
C ARG A 110 -5.22 -19.42 -0.68
N ASP A 111 -5.81 -18.72 0.28
CA ASP A 111 -7.22 -18.38 0.26
C ASP A 111 -7.46 -17.08 1.02
N PHE A 112 -8.60 -16.47 0.73
CA PHE A 112 -9.07 -15.33 1.49
C PHE A 112 -10.59 -15.26 1.52
N THR A 113 -11.08 -14.64 2.58
CA THR A 113 -12.43 -14.09 2.66
C THR A 113 -12.33 -12.58 2.80
N PHE A 114 -13.26 -11.88 2.16
CA PHE A 114 -13.44 -10.46 2.26
C PHE A 114 -14.91 -10.17 2.58
N SER A 115 -15.15 -9.20 3.45
CA SER A 115 -16.48 -8.63 3.62
C SER A 115 -16.42 -7.12 3.71
N LEU A 116 -17.42 -6.48 3.11
CA LEU A 116 -17.71 -5.07 3.23
C LEU A 116 -19.16 -4.90 3.67
N SER A 117 -19.36 -4.05 4.67
CA SER A 117 -20.68 -3.70 5.18
C SER A 117 -20.81 -2.19 5.32
N SER A 118 -21.85 -1.65 4.72
CA SER A 118 -22.31 -0.28 4.87
C SER A 118 -23.85 -0.24 4.89
N PRO A 119 -24.49 0.89 5.28
CA PRO A 119 -25.95 0.98 5.30
C PRO A 119 -26.65 0.71 3.97
N PHE A 120 -25.96 0.90 2.84
CA PHE A 120 -26.57 0.83 1.50
C PHE A 120 -25.97 -0.26 0.62
N TYR A 121 -24.92 -0.94 1.07
CA TYR A 121 -24.19 -1.92 0.27
C TYR A 121 -23.49 -2.94 1.16
N THR A 122 -23.64 -4.21 0.82
CA THR A 122 -22.93 -5.34 1.40
C THR A 122 -22.25 -6.13 0.30
N MET A 123 -21.06 -6.63 0.60
CA MET A 123 -20.30 -7.46 -0.32
C MET A 123 -19.53 -8.50 0.45
N GLU A 124 -19.56 -9.74 -0.02
CA GLU A 124 -18.78 -10.85 0.52
C GLU A 124 -18.04 -11.49 -0.64
N ALA A 125 -16.77 -11.82 -0.44
CA ALA A 125 -15.99 -12.54 -1.44
C ALA A 125 -15.21 -13.66 -0.78
N HIS A 126 -15.09 -14.78 -1.48
CA HIS A 126 -14.22 -15.89 -1.13
C HIS A 126 -13.35 -16.24 -2.33
N GLY A 127 -12.04 -16.25 -2.13
CA GLY A 127 -11.09 -16.57 -3.18
C GLY A 127 -10.19 -17.73 -2.78
N VAL A 128 -10.02 -18.69 -3.67
CA VAL A 128 -9.02 -19.77 -3.54
C VAL A 128 -7.98 -19.61 -4.64
N VAL A 129 -6.72 -19.65 -4.25
CA VAL A 129 -5.58 -19.47 -5.15
C VAL A 129 -4.96 -20.83 -5.46
N GLU A 130 -5.04 -21.20 -6.73
CA GLU A 130 -4.36 -22.37 -7.29
C GLU A 130 -3.28 -21.87 -8.25
N GLN A 131 -2.02 -22.01 -7.83
CA GLN A 131 -0.84 -21.50 -8.56
C GLN A 131 -0.90 -19.98 -8.77
N ASN A 132 -1.32 -19.54 -9.97
CA ASN A 132 -1.49 -18.15 -10.37
C ASN A 132 -2.95 -17.83 -10.73
N THR A 133 -3.88 -18.72 -10.42
CA THR A 133 -5.30 -18.56 -10.74
C THR A 133 -6.09 -18.40 -9.45
N ILE A 134 -6.93 -17.36 -9.40
CA ILE A 134 -7.88 -17.16 -8.30
C ILE A 134 -9.26 -17.62 -8.77
N LYS A 135 -9.84 -18.59 -8.08
CA LYS A 135 -11.27 -18.92 -8.17
C LYS A 135 -12.00 -18.05 -7.16
N LEU A 136 -12.81 -17.11 -7.64
CA LEU A 136 -13.47 -16.10 -6.83
C LEU A 136 -14.98 -16.30 -6.86
N SER A 137 -15.59 -16.40 -5.67
CA SER A 137 -17.04 -16.27 -5.48
C SER A 137 -17.31 -14.92 -4.83
N LEU A 138 -18.09 -14.07 -5.48
CA LEU A 138 -18.45 -12.73 -5.04
C LEU A 138 -19.97 -12.64 -4.86
N PHE A 139 -20.42 -12.15 -3.71
CA PHE A 139 -21.82 -11.90 -3.42
C PHE A 139 -22.02 -10.41 -3.09
N THR A 140 -22.86 -9.70 -3.86
CA THR A 140 -23.12 -8.26 -3.70
C THR A 140 -24.46 -7.96 -3.02
N GLY A 141 -24.95 -8.91 -2.20
CA GLY A 141 -26.24 -8.81 -1.51
C GLY A 141 -27.44 -9.26 -2.35
N LYS A 142 -27.34 -9.22 -3.68
CA LYS A 142 -28.43 -9.64 -4.60
C LYS A 142 -28.04 -10.81 -5.49
N GLU A 143 -26.80 -10.82 -5.95
CA GLU A 143 -26.31 -11.78 -6.94
C GLU A 143 -25.01 -12.40 -6.46
N ARG A 144 -24.79 -13.64 -6.90
CA ARG A 144 -23.51 -14.34 -6.76
C ARG A 144 -22.85 -14.41 -8.13
N ILE A 145 -21.59 -14.01 -8.18
CA ILE A 145 -20.74 -13.99 -9.36
C ILE A 145 -19.58 -14.95 -9.09
N GLU A 146 -19.36 -15.88 -10.00
CA GLU A 146 -18.19 -16.76 -9.98
C GLU A 146 -17.23 -16.33 -11.08
N GLU A 147 -15.98 -16.09 -10.72
CA GLU A 147 -14.95 -15.62 -11.65
C GLU A 147 -13.65 -16.41 -11.49
N VAL A 148 -12.94 -16.58 -12.61
CA VAL A 148 -11.61 -17.20 -12.63
C VAL A 148 -10.61 -16.18 -13.14
N ILE A 149 -9.76 -15.69 -12.25
CA ILE A 149 -8.81 -14.61 -12.54
C ILE A 149 -7.42 -15.22 -12.68
N ARG A 150 -6.81 -15.09 -13.86
CA ARG A 150 -5.42 -15.52 -14.10
C ARG A 150 -4.45 -14.37 -13.89
N LEU A 151 -3.53 -14.55 -12.95
CA LEU A 151 -2.49 -13.59 -12.64
C LEU A 151 -1.18 -13.96 -13.34
N LYS A 152 -0.34 -12.96 -13.62
CA LYS A 152 1.01 -13.18 -14.17
C LYS A 152 1.90 -13.93 -13.17
N GLU A 153 1.75 -13.62 -11.89
CA GLU A 153 2.48 -14.22 -10.77
C GLU A 153 1.54 -14.47 -9.59
N ALA A 154 1.94 -15.34 -8.65
CA ALA A 154 1.13 -15.63 -7.47
C ALA A 154 0.87 -14.34 -6.66
N PRO A 155 -0.38 -14.07 -6.25
CA PRO A 155 -0.71 -12.84 -5.55
C PRO A 155 -0.06 -12.84 -4.16
N PHE A 156 0.67 -11.77 -3.88
CA PHE A 156 1.05 -11.42 -2.52
C PHE A 156 -0.06 -10.56 -1.93
N LEU A 157 -0.54 -10.89 -0.73
CA LEU A 157 -1.37 -9.95 0.01
C LEU A 157 -0.48 -8.84 0.55
N ALA A 158 -0.69 -7.63 0.04
CA ALA A 158 -0.12 -6.45 0.65
C ALA A 158 -0.75 -6.25 2.03
N THR A 159 -0.07 -6.74 3.05
CA THR A 159 -0.33 -6.30 4.42
C THR A 159 0.28 -4.91 4.58
N ASN A 160 -0.36 -3.99 5.31
CA ASN A 160 0.31 -2.73 5.70
C ASN A 160 1.47 -2.98 6.70
N GLN A 161 1.81 -4.23 7.01
CA GLN A 161 2.99 -4.56 7.80
C GLN A 161 4.23 -4.41 6.92
N ARG A 162 4.71 -3.16 6.83
CA ARG A 162 5.91 -2.80 6.09
C ARG A 162 7.19 -2.90 6.93
N ALA A 163 7.15 -3.60 8.07
CA ALA A 163 8.29 -3.70 9.00
C ALA A 163 9.54 -4.33 8.34
N TYR A 164 9.35 -5.25 7.40
CA TYR A 164 10.46 -5.81 6.61
C TYR A 164 11.19 -4.75 5.78
N LEU A 165 10.52 -3.67 5.37
CA LEU A 165 11.14 -2.56 4.64
C LEU A 165 12.12 -1.79 5.53
N LEU A 166 11.88 -1.74 6.85
CA LEU A 166 12.76 -1.02 7.77
C LEU A 166 14.17 -1.64 7.86
N LYS A 167 14.29 -2.95 7.61
CA LYS A 167 15.58 -3.66 7.60
C LYS A 167 16.47 -3.27 6.43
N SER A 168 15.90 -2.64 5.39
CA SER A 168 16.65 -2.23 4.19
C SER A 168 17.39 -0.89 4.32
N GLY A 169 17.37 -0.25 5.49
CA GLY A 169 18.11 0.98 5.76
C GLY A 169 17.54 2.19 5.01
N LEU A 170 16.23 2.39 5.09
CA LEU A 170 15.52 3.45 4.37
C LEU A 170 15.96 4.85 4.80
N ALA A 171 16.17 5.73 3.81
CA ALA A 171 16.39 7.16 3.99
C ALA A 171 15.09 7.95 3.77
N ILE A 172 14.98 9.13 4.42
CA ILE A 172 13.83 10.02 4.24
C ILE A 172 13.67 10.37 2.76
N GLY A 173 12.45 10.19 2.24
CA GLY A 173 12.11 10.43 0.84
C GLY A 173 12.29 9.21 -0.07
N ASP A 174 12.80 8.09 0.44
CA ASP A 174 12.84 6.84 -0.32
C ASP A 174 11.44 6.40 -0.73
N LYS A 175 11.29 6.09 -2.03
CA LYS A 175 10.06 5.59 -2.63
C LYS A 175 10.23 4.13 -3.02
N ILE A 176 9.29 3.31 -2.59
CA ILE A 176 9.30 1.87 -2.76
C ILE A 176 8.03 1.46 -3.48
N LYS A 177 8.18 0.69 -4.56
CA LYS A 177 7.05 0.08 -5.23
C LYS A 177 6.62 -1.15 -4.45
N VAL A 178 5.37 -1.21 -4.02
CA VAL A 178 4.84 -2.34 -3.27
C VAL A 178 3.69 -2.96 -4.04
N PRO A 179 3.79 -4.24 -4.46
CA PRO A 179 2.66 -4.90 -5.10
C PRO A 179 1.55 -5.15 -4.10
N TYR A 180 0.31 -5.02 -4.55
CA TYR A 180 -0.90 -5.30 -3.79
C TYR A 180 -2.00 -5.89 -4.67
N PHE A 181 -2.96 -6.57 -4.04
CA PHE A 181 -4.18 -7.01 -4.69
C PHE A 181 -5.29 -5.99 -4.44
N ASP A 182 -5.89 -5.45 -5.50
CA ASP A 182 -7.03 -4.53 -5.43
C ASP A 182 -8.36 -5.31 -5.46
N PRO A 183 -9.10 -5.41 -4.34
CA PRO A 183 -10.32 -6.19 -4.27
C PRO A 183 -11.52 -5.55 -5.00
N ILE A 184 -11.42 -4.28 -5.42
CA ILE A 184 -12.49 -3.60 -6.17
C ILE A 184 -12.37 -3.93 -7.66
N SER A 185 -11.15 -3.84 -8.19
CA SER A 185 -10.87 -4.16 -9.60
C SER A 185 -10.45 -5.61 -9.84
N LEU A 186 -10.34 -6.40 -8.78
CA LEU A 186 -9.93 -7.80 -8.80
C LEU A 186 -8.60 -8.05 -9.54
N SER A 187 -7.65 -7.13 -9.38
CA SER A 187 -6.38 -7.15 -10.11
C SER A 187 -5.17 -6.88 -9.22
N ALA A 188 -4.03 -7.47 -9.57
CA ALA A 188 -2.75 -7.11 -8.99
C ALA A 188 -2.32 -5.72 -9.50
N LYS A 189 -1.97 -4.84 -8.57
CA LYS A 189 -1.54 -3.47 -8.83
C LYS A 189 -0.30 -3.15 -7.99
N ASP A 190 0.33 -2.02 -8.30
CA ASP A 190 1.44 -1.50 -7.52
C ASP A 190 1.01 -0.23 -6.78
N THR A 191 1.46 -0.07 -5.53
CA THR A 191 1.44 1.21 -4.81
C THR A 191 2.84 1.80 -4.74
N ILE A 192 2.92 3.08 -4.38
CA ILE A 192 4.17 3.73 -4.01
C ILE A 192 4.08 4.10 -2.53
N MET A 193 4.97 3.51 -1.74
CA MET A 193 5.20 3.90 -0.35
C MET A 193 6.37 4.88 -0.28
N GLU A 194 6.17 6.02 0.36
CA GLU A 194 7.22 6.99 0.68
C GLU A 194 7.57 6.91 2.16
N TYR A 195 8.86 6.73 2.46
CA TYR A 195 9.34 6.75 3.84
C TYR A 195 9.58 8.18 4.31
N ARG A 196 8.99 8.56 5.44
CA ARG A 196 9.00 9.93 5.99
C ARG A 196 9.92 10.13 7.18
N GLY A 197 10.60 9.06 7.62
CA GLY A 197 11.51 9.10 8.75
C GLY A 197 10.89 8.62 10.06
N LEU A 198 11.55 8.95 11.17
CA LEU A 198 11.02 8.72 12.51
C LEU A 198 10.13 9.91 12.92
N GLU A 199 8.95 9.61 13.44
CA GLU A 199 8.01 10.58 13.95
C GLU A 199 7.69 10.29 15.42
N LYS A 200 7.76 11.34 16.25
CA LYS A 200 7.33 11.26 17.65
C LYS A 200 5.81 11.44 17.71
N ILE A 201 5.10 10.37 18.06
CA ILE A 201 3.65 10.40 18.24
C ILE A 201 3.28 10.17 19.70
N LEU A 202 2.28 10.91 20.19
CA LEU A 202 1.72 10.72 21.51
C LEU A 202 0.54 9.74 21.41
N LEU A 203 0.68 8.55 22.03
CA LEU A 203 -0.37 7.55 22.12
C LEU A 203 -0.57 7.17 23.59
N GLN A 204 -1.80 7.24 24.09
CA GLN A 204 -2.16 6.88 25.46
C GLN A 204 -1.23 7.51 26.52
N SER A 205 -0.96 8.81 26.38
CA SER A 205 -0.06 9.58 27.27
C SER A 205 1.41 9.13 27.27
N ARG A 206 1.84 8.35 26.29
CA ARG A 206 3.25 7.96 26.08
C ARG A 206 3.73 8.40 24.70
N ILE A 207 4.95 8.94 24.64
CA ILE A 207 5.60 9.30 23.38
C ILE A 207 6.26 8.06 22.79
N TYR A 208 5.91 7.73 21.56
CA TYR A 208 6.54 6.69 20.75
C TYR A 208 7.29 7.34 19.60
N ASN A 209 8.49 6.85 19.31
CA ASN A 209 9.27 7.26 18.15
C ASN A 209 9.14 6.16 17.09
N LEU A 210 8.28 6.35 16.10
CA LEU A 210 7.90 5.30 15.15
C LEU A 210 8.30 5.67 13.73
N HIS A 211 8.59 4.65 12.92
CA HIS A 211 8.83 4.82 11.50
C HIS A 211 7.53 5.23 10.80
N HIS A 212 7.49 6.43 10.23
CA HIS A 212 6.35 6.96 9.49
C HIS A 212 6.52 6.73 8.00
N SER A 213 5.46 6.23 7.37
CA SER A 213 5.38 6.07 5.92
C SER A 213 4.01 6.48 5.40
N ILE A 214 4.00 6.96 4.16
CA ILE A 214 2.79 7.39 3.47
C ILE A 214 2.64 6.56 2.19
N GLU A 215 1.43 6.07 1.97
CA GLU A 215 1.08 5.31 0.79
C GLU A 215 -0.20 5.89 0.19
N THR A 216 -0.27 6.00 -1.13
CA THR A 216 -1.48 6.49 -1.83
C THR A 216 -1.94 5.46 -2.84
N PHE A 217 -3.23 5.10 -2.79
CA PHE A 217 -3.89 4.24 -3.77
C PHE A 217 -5.29 4.77 -4.05
N SER A 218 -5.64 4.91 -5.33
CA SER A 218 -6.97 5.37 -5.77
C SER A 218 -7.47 6.65 -5.07
N GLY A 219 -6.57 7.59 -4.74
CA GLY A 219 -6.88 8.84 -4.04
C GLY A 219 -7.03 8.72 -2.51
N ILE A 220 -6.90 7.52 -1.95
CA ILE A 220 -6.86 7.27 -0.50
C ILE A 220 -5.39 7.35 -0.06
N ARG A 221 -5.13 8.10 1.01
CA ARG A 221 -3.82 8.16 1.65
C ARG A 221 -3.85 7.35 2.95
N ILE A 222 -2.96 6.37 3.07
CA ILE A 222 -2.71 5.66 4.32
C ILE A 222 -1.45 6.24 4.95
N ASN A 223 -1.54 6.56 6.24
CA ASN A 223 -0.38 6.85 7.08
C ASN A 223 -0.16 5.67 8.02
N SER A 224 1.05 5.13 7.98
CA SER A 224 1.45 3.98 8.79
C SER A 224 2.59 4.39 9.72
N TRP A 225 2.44 4.03 10.99
CA TRP A 225 3.48 4.18 12.02
C TRP A 225 3.86 2.79 12.50
N LEU A 226 5.13 2.44 12.30
CA LEU A 226 5.65 1.11 12.59
C LEU A 226 6.75 1.18 13.65
N ASN A 227 6.75 0.19 14.53
CA ASN A 227 7.88 -0.06 15.40
C ASN A 227 8.90 -0.95 14.66
N GLY A 228 10.19 -0.77 14.97
CA GLY A 228 11.31 -1.52 14.37
C GLY A 228 11.73 -2.74 15.17
#